data_AF-A0A0F9IWK2-F1
#
_entry.id   AF-A0A0F9IWK2-F1
#
_cell.length_a   1.000
_cell.length_b   1.000
_cell.length_c   1.000
_cell.angle_alpha   90.00
_cell.angle_beta   90.00
_cell.angle_gamma   90.00
#
_symmetry.space_group_name_H-M   'P 1'
#
loop_
_entity.id
_entity.type
_entity.pdbx_description
1 polymer ?
#
loop_
_entity_poly.entity_id
_entity_poly.type
_entity_poly.pdbx_seq_one_letter_code
_entity_poly.pdbx_strand_id
1 'polypeptide(L)'
;DSALRFRKIDKSDIHIVNRVSCVYYCIWDSIRHFGYHTHLSNLIKTFRNYGHRVGKKGLIRDAGIYREILYNKGIKKTNSKSLKDYITSNIGILNSNFEYIKEMLKQKGFIIKVEKYLFELETLSFEIEKKVRRYFSYRGNPFSNAGACVYFAALLISKRHKKKKILTQAWMGEILEIPSYTIRDVFIHHLKQFVIKK
;
A
#
# COMPACT_ATOMS: atom_id res chain seq x y z
N ASP A 1 10.64 -12.83 -16.61
CA ASP A 1 11.38 -12.28 -15.47
C ASP A 1 11.31 -13.17 -14.22
N SER A 2 10.12 -13.49 -13.71
CA SER A 2 9.95 -14.37 -12.55
C SER A 2 10.53 -15.77 -12.77
N ALA A 3 10.29 -16.36 -13.95
CA ALA A 3 10.89 -17.64 -14.35
C ALA A 3 12.43 -17.59 -14.39
N LEU A 4 13.02 -16.45 -14.78
CA LEU A 4 14.47 -16.26 -14.80
C LEU A 4 15.04 -16.21 -13.38
N ARG A 5 14.37 -15.52 -12.45
CA ARG A 5 14.72 -15.54 -11.02
C ARG A 5 14.63 -16.94 -10.45
N PHE A 6 13.55 -17.65 -10.74
CA PHE A 6 13.36 -19.02 -10.27
C PHE A 6 14.47 -19.95 -10.77
N ARG A 7 14.86 -19.87 -12.05
CA ARG A 7 15.97 -20.65 -12.62
C ARG A 7 17.33 -20.36 -11.96
N LYS A 8 17.54 -19.15 -11.45
CA LYS A 8 18.80 -18.81 -10.76
C LYS A 8 18.89 -19.38 -9.34
N ILE A 9 17.77 -19.80 -8.75
CA ILE A 9 17.75 -20.47 -7.46
C ILE A 9 17.92 -21.97 -7.74
N ASP A 10 19.10 -22.50 -7.45
CA ASP A 10 19.44 -23.89 -7.73
C ASP A 10 19.01 -24.79 -6.56
N LYS A 11 18.71 -26.06 -6.85
CA LYS A 11 18.35 -27.07 -5.83
C LYS A 11 19.47 -27.30 -4.82
N SER A 12 20.70 -27.01 -5.22
CA SER A 12 21.91 -27.09 -4.38
C SER A 12 22.03 -25.92 -3.39
N ASP A 13 21.27 -24.82 -3.58
CA ASP A 13 21.18 -23.75 -2.59
C ASP A 13 20.50 -24.32 -1.34
N ILE A 14 21.29 -24.55 -0.28
CA ILE A 14 21.00 -25.28 0.99
C ILE A 14 19.68 -24.89 1.71
N HIS A 15 18.98 -23.85 1.26
CA HIS A 15 17.85 -23.25 1.95
C HIS A 15 16.57 -23.11 1.12
N ILE A 16 16.30 -23.97 0.12
CA ILE A 16 14.93 -24.06 -0.43
C ILE A 16 13.99 -24.72 0.60
N VAL A 17 13.49 -23.90 1.54
CA VAL A 17 12.55 -24.32 2.59
C VAL A 17 11.24 -24.83 1.97
N ASN A 18 10.74 -24.15 0.92
CA ASN A 18 9.49 -24.52 0.25
C ASN A 18 9.48 -23.99 -1.20
N ARG A 19 9.32 -24.88 -2.18
CA ARG A 19 9.25 -24.48 -3.61
C ARG A 19 8.11 -23.50 -3.92
N VAL A 20 6.98 -23.63 -3.23
CA VAL A 20 5.85 -22.70 -3.36
C VAL A 20 6.25 -21.31 -2.87
N SER A 21 6.94 -21.20 -1.73
CA SER A 21 7.48 -19.94 -1.22
C SER A 21 8.51 -19.33 -2.17
N CYS A 22 9.32 -20.16 -2.83
CA CYS A 22 10.29 -19.72 -3.84
C CYS A 22 9.59 -19.12 -5.07
N VAL A 23 8.64 -19.84 -5.69
CA VAL A 23 7.85 -19.34 -6.82
C VAL A 23 7.12 -18.05 -6.44
N TYR A 24 6.50 -18.03 -5.26
CA TYR A 24 5.85 -16.85 -4.71
C TYR A 24 6.80 -15.65 -4.66
N TYR A 25 7.99 -15.83 -4.09
CA TYR A 25 8.98 -14.77 -3.97
C TYR A 25 9.46 -14.29 -5.34
N CYS A 26 9.74 -15.19 -6.28
CA CYS A 26 10.16 -14.81 -7.63
C CYS A 26 9.11 -13.98 -8.37
N ILE A 27 7.82 -14.32 -8.23
CA ILE A 27 6.72 -13.52 -8.79
C ILE A 27 6.66 -12.16 -8.10
N TRP A 28 6.69 -12.16 -6.76
CA TRP A 28 6.62 -10.93 -5.97
C TRP A 28 7.76 -9.96 -6.27
N ASP A 29 8.99 -10.46 -6.35
CA ASP A 29 10.17 -9.64 -6.65
C ASP A 29 10.13 -9.10 -8.09
N SER A 30 9.68 -9.89 -9.07
CA SER A 30 9.45 -9.40 -10.44
C SER A 30 8.41 -8.29 -10.52
N ILE A 31 7.29 -8.44 -9.81
CA ILE A 31 6.25 -7.39 -9.74
C ILE A 31 6.84 -6.10 -9.20
N ARG A 32 7.66 -6.19 -8.15
CA ARG A 32 8.35 -5.02 -7.57
C ARG A 32 9.41 -4.44 -8.50
N HIS A 33 10.12 -5.28 -9.23
CA HIS A 33 11.14 -4.85 -10.19
C HIS A 33 10.56 -3.98 -11.31
N PHE A 34 9.40 -4.36 -11.84
CA PHE A 34 8.70 -3.59 -12.87
C PHE A 34 7.76 -2.51 -12.32
N GLY A 35 7.71 -2.32 -11.00
CA GLY A 35 6.87 -1.29 -10.38
C GLY A 35 5.37 -1.58 -10.43
N TYR A 36 4.94 -2.80 -10.74
CA TYR A 36 3.52 -3.15 -10.73
C TYR A 36 2.90 -2.99 -9.32
N HIS A 37 1.63 -2.61 -9.30
CA HIS A 37 0.85 -2.43 -8.07
C HIS A 37 0.12 -3.73 -7.75
N THR A 38 0.58 -4.46 -6.73
CA THR A 38 -0.15 -5.60 -6.18
C THR A 38 0.03 -5.69 -4.67
N HIS A 39 -0.95 -6.28 -3.99
CA HIS A 39 -0.89 -6.59 -2.58
C HIS A 39 -0.37 -7.99 -2.34
N LEU A 40 0.36 -8.14 -1.24
CA LEU A 40 0.79 -9.44 -0.73
C LEU A 40 -0.41 -10.38 -0.51
N SER A 41 -1.55 -9.84 -0.06
CA SER A 41 -2.82 -10.57 0.16
C SER A 41 -3.36 -11.16 -1.15
N ASN A 42 -3.35 -10.40 -2.24
CA ASN A 42 -3.82 -10.86 -3.55
C ASN A 42 -3.01 -12.05 -4.04
N LEU A 43 -1.68 -11.96 -3.97
CA LEU A 43 -0.82 -13.07 -4.38
C LEU A 43 -1.05 -14.30 -3.49
N ILE A 44 -1.19 -14.13 -2.17
CA ILE A 44 -1.52 -15.22 -1.24
C ILE A 44 -2.85 -15.88 -1.60
N LYS A 45 -3.89 -15.08 -1.92
CA LYS A 45 -5.20 -15.57 -2.34
C LYS A 45 -5.10 -16.40 -3.61
N THR A 46 -4.35 -15.95 -4.61
CA THR A 46 -4.10 -16.70 -5.84
C THR A 46 -3.50 -18.07 -5.54
N PHE A 47 -2.43 -18.14 -4.74
CA PHE A 47 -1.79 -19.41 -4.38
C PHE A 47 -2.74 -20.35 -3.61
N ARG A 48 -3.58 -19.80 -2.71
CA ARG A 48 -4.59 -20.59 -2.00
C ARG A 48 -5.66 -21.16 -2.93
N ASN A 49 -6.09 -20.39 -3.93
CA ASN A 49 -7.05 -20.84 -4.94
C ASN A 49 -6.50 -22.01 -5.79
N TYR A 50 -5.18 -22.07 -5.98
CA TYR A 50 -4.49 -23.21 -6.59
C TYR A 50 -4.22 -24.39 -5.61
N GLY A 51 -4.82 -24.38 -4.42
CA GLY A 51 -4.72 -25.46 -3.44
C GLY A 51 -3.52 -25.39 -2.50
N HIS A 52 -2.70 -24.35 -2.56
CA HIS A 52 -1.53 -24.24 -1.69
C HIS A 52 -1.87 -23.66 -0.31
N ARG A 53 -1.41 -24.34 0.75
CA ARG A 53 -1.49 -23.85 2.14
C ARG A 53 -0.40 -22.83 2.43
N VAL A 54 -0.60 -21.59 1.98
CA VAL A 54 0.36 -20.50 2.19
C VAL A 54 -0.10 -19.49 3.25
N GLY A 55 0.84 -19.14 4.14
CA GLY A 55 0.66 -18.16 5.19
C GLY A 55 1.58 -16.95 5.01
N LYS A 56 1.07 -15.75 5.27
CA LYS A 56 1.82 -14.49 5.12
C LYS A 56 3.16 -14.48 5.87
N LYS A 57 3.18 -14.94 7.13
CA LYS A 57 4.38 -14.96 7.97
C LYS A 57 5.46 -15.90 7.39
N GLY A 58 5.07 -17.10 6.97
CA GLY A 58 5.98 -18.08 6.38
C GLY A 58 6.60 -17.57 5.08
N LEU A 59 5.77 -17.02 4.18
CA LEU A 59 6.24 -16.46 2.92
C LEU A 59 7.21 -15.29 3.11
N ILE A 60 6.96 -14.39 4.08
CA ILE A 60 7.87 -13.27 4.37
C ILE A 60 9.21 -13.77 4.93
N ARG A 61 9.16 -14.75 5.83
CA ARG A 61 10.38 -15.36 6.39
C ARG A 61 11.23 -15.99 5.29
N ASP A 62 10.61 -16.83 4.46
CA ASP A 62 11.31 -17.55 3.39
C ASP A 62 11.79 -16.58 2.29
N ALA A 63 11.04 -15.51 2.02
CA ALA A 63 11.41 -14.46 1.07
C ALA A 63 12.74 -13.78 1.40
N GLY A 64 13.08 -13.62 2.69
CA GLY A 64 14.36 -13.07 3.12
C GLY A 64 15.54 -13.91 2.61
N ILE A 65 15.42 -15.23 2.69
CA ILE A 65 16.43 -16.18 2.24
C ILE A 65 16.61 -16.09 0.72
N TYR A 66 15.51 -16.21 -0.04
CA TYR A 66 15.56 -16.17 -1.50
C TYR A 66 16.07 -14.83 -2.04
N ARG A 67 15.80 -13.73 -1.33
CA ARG A 67 16.34 -12.42 -1.67
C ARG A 67 17.86 -12.40 -1.64
N GLU A 68 18.46 -12.86 -0.55
CA GLU A 68 19.92 -12.87 -0.41
C GLU A 68 20.56 -13.76 -1.47
N ILE A 69 19.98 -14.94 -1.74
CA ILE A 69 20.45 -15.83 -2.82
C ILE A 69 20.46 -15.12 -4.18
N LEU A 70 19.32 -14.53 -4.58
CA LEU A 70 19.22 -13.86 -5.89
C LEU A 70 20.17 -12.67 -6.01
N TYR A 71 20.30 -11.88 -4.94
CA TYR A 71 21.17 -10.70 -4.94
C TYR A 71 22.64 -11.09 -5.02
N ASN A 72 23.05 -12.16 -4.33
CA ASN A 72 24.41 -12.70 -4.45
C ASN A 72 24.69 -13.27 -5.86
N LYS A 73 23.64 -13.75 -6.55
CA LYS A 73 23.71 -14.21 -7.96
C LYS A 73 23.52 -13.08 -8.99
N GLY A 74 23.72 -11.83 -8.58
CA GLY A 74 23.76 -10.66 -9.45
C GLY A 74 22.40 -10.21 -10.01
N ILE A 75 21.28 -10.64 -9.43
CA ILE A 75 19.97 -10.04 -9.76
C ILE A 75 19.92 -8.63 -9.17
N LYS A 76 19.50 -7.65 -9.99
CA LYS A 76 19.34 -6.25 -9.59
C LYS A 76 18.40 -6.15 -8.38
N LYS A 77 18.88 -5.51 -7.31
CA LYS A 77 18.10 -5.30 -6.09
C LYS A 77 16.81 -4.53 -6.40
N THR A 78 15.68 -5.01 -5.86
CA THR A 78 14.42 -4.28 -5.94
C THR A 78 14.38 -3.22 -4.85
N ASN A 79 14.10 -1.97 -5.25
CA ASN A 79 14.00 -0.87 -4.31
C ASN A 79 12.83 -1.08 -3.35
N SER A 80 13.04 -0.72 -2.08
CA SER A 80 11.94 -0.61 -1.11
C SER A 80 10.96 0.45 -1.59
N LYS A 81 9.67 0.10 -1.65
CA LYS A 81 8.62 1.09 -1.92
C LYS A 81 8.63 2.14 -0.80
N SER A 82 8.72 3.40 -1.20
CA SER A 82 8.60 4.55 -0.33
C SER A 82 7.15 4.75 0.11
N LEU A 83 6.94 5.59 1.13
CA LEU A 83 5.59 5.95 1.56
C LEU A 83 4.79 6.63 0.44
N LYS A 84 5.46 7.37 -0.46
CA LYS A 84 4.84 8.00 -1.63
C LYS A 84 4.31 6.97 -2.63
N ASP A 85 5.07 5.90 -2.88
CA ASP A 85 4.63 4.82 -3.78
C ASP A 85 3.33 4.18 -3.27
N TYR A 86 3.19 4.07 -1.94
CA TYR A 86 1.97 3.57 -1.31
C TYR A 86 0.82 4.58 -1.33
N ILE A 87 1.10 5.89 -1.25
CA ILE A 87 0.08 6.93 -1.46
C ILE A 87 -0.49 6.82 -2.87
N THR A 88 0.36 6.81 -3.91
CA THR A 88 -0.09 6.64 -5.30
C THR A 88 -0.86 5.33 -5.49
N SER A 89 -0.42 4.24 -4.85
CA SER A 89 -1.17 2.98 -4.86
C SER A 89 -2.57 3.11 -4.23
N ASN A 90 -2.71 3.80 -3.10
CA ASN A 90 -4.00 4.04 -2.45
C ASN A 90 -4.91 4.90 -3.32
N ILE A 91 -4.38 5.95 -3.95
CA ILE A 91 -5.12 6.80 -4.89
C ILE A 91 -5.57 5.97 -6.10
N GLY A 92 -4.72 5.08 -6.62
CA GLY A 92 -5.08 4.15 -7.68
C GLY A 92 -6.27 3.25 -7.31
N ILE A 93 -6.27 2.69 -6.10
CA ILE A 93 -7.40 1.88 -5.60
C ILE A 93 -8.68 2.72 -5.48
N LEU A 94 -8.57 3.95 -4.98
CA LEU A 94 -9.70 4.88 -4.91
C LEU A 94 -10.22 5.24 -6.30
N ASN A 95 -9.34 5.42 -7.28
CA ASN A 95 -9.69 5.69 -8.67
C ASN A 95 -10.42 4.50 -9.31
N SER A 96 -10.08 3.26 -8.96
CA SER A 96 -10.86 2.08 -9.38
C SER A 96 -12.30 2.07 -8.81
N ASN A 97 -12.60 2.91 -7.82
CA ASN A 97 -13.93 3.11 -7.23
C ASN A 97 -14.53 4.47 -7.62
N PHE A 98 -14.24 4.92 -8.84
CA PHE A 98 -14.60 6.25 -9.37
C PHE A 98 -16.08 6.62 -9.19
N GLU A 99 -17.00 5.75 -9.59
CA GLU A 99 -18.44 6.04 -9.56
C GLU A 99 -18.96 6.23 -8.13
N TYR A 100 -18.47 5.45 -7.17
CA TYR A 100 -18.80 5.66 -5.76
C TYR A 100 -18.34 7.05 -5.28
N ILE A 101 -17.10 7.44 -5.60
CA ILE A 101 -16.57 8.74 -5.18
C ILE A 101 -17.38 9.88 -5.81
N LYS A 102 -17.74 9.75 -7.10
CA LYS A 102 -18.61 10.69 -7.82
C LYS A 102 -19.96 10.87 -7.14
N GLU A 103 -20.61 9.76 -6.77
CA GLU A 103 -21.88 9.79 -6.08
C GLU A 103 -21.75 10.50 -4.72
N MET A 104 -20.74 10.14 -3.93
CA MET A 104 -20.53 10.73 -2.61
C MET A 104 -20.19 12.23 -2.67
N LEU A 105 -19.45 12.67 -3.70
CA LEU A 105 -19.19 14.10 -3.96
C LEU A 105 -20.51 14.84 -4.21
N LYS A 106 -21.36 14.29 -5.08
CA LYS A 106 -22.69 14.85 -5.39
C LYS A 106 -23.59 14.91 -4.15
N GLN A 107 -23.73 13.79 -3.44
CA GLN A 107 -24.57 13.70 -2.22
C GLN A 107 -24.13 14.67 -1.13
N LYS A 108 -22.83 14.93 -0.99
CA LYS A 108 -22.28 15.86 0.01
C LYS A 108 -22.15 17.29 -0.50
N GLY A 109 -22.62 17.58 -1.71
CA GLY A 109 -22.69 18.91 -2.29
C GLY A 109 -21.32 19.52 -2.57
N PHE A 110 -20.35 18.71 -2.97
CA PHE A 110 -19.07 19.21 -3.50
C PHE A 110 -19.24 19.64 -4.96
N ILE A 111 -18.72 20.81 -5.30
CA ILE A 111 -18.68 21.34 -6.67
C ILE A 111 -17.26 21.15 -7.21
N ILE A 112 -16.87 19.90 -7.39
CA ILE A 112 -15.54 19.51 -7.90
C ILE A 112 -15.68 18.22 -8.72
N LYS A 113 -14.94 18.13 -9.82
CA LYS A 113 -14.84 16.89 -10.61
C LYS A 113 -14.07 15.83 -9.84
N VAL A 114 -14.38 14.55 -10.06
CA VAL A 114 -13.76 13.43 -9.33
C VAL A 114 -12.25 13.39 -9.56
N GLU A 115 -11.81 13.61 -10.78
CA GLU A 115 -10.40 13.63 -11.17
C GLU A 115 -9.65 14.73 -10.43
N LYS A 116 -10.27 15.92 -10.33
CA LYS A 116 -9.69 17.05 -9.59
C LYS A 116 -9.66 16.76 -8.08
N TYR A 117 -10.69 16.09 -7.54
CA TYR A 117 -10.70 15.66 -6.15
C TYR A 117 -9.59 14.64 -5.85
N LEU A 118 -9.42 13.62 -6.70
CA LEU A 118 -8.36 12.61 -6.54
C LEU A 118 -6.97 13.21 -6.69
N PHE A 119 -6.79 14.15 -7.62
CA PHE A 119 -5.53 14.89 -7.78
C PHE A 119 -5.20 15.76 -6.55
N GLU A 120 -6.18 16.49 -6.02
CA GLU A 120 -5.99 17.27 -4.79
C GLU A 120 -5.69 16.35 -3.59
N LEU A 121 -6.37 15.20 -3.52
CA LEU A 121 -6.15 14.19 -2.50
C LEU A 121 -4.72 13.64 -2.53
N GLU A 122 -4.20 13.31 -3.71
CA GLU A 122 -2.82 12.84 -3.88
C GLU A 122 -1.81 13.93 -3.51
N THR A 123 -1.99 15.14 -4.05
CA THR A 123 -1.10 16.29 -3.81
C THR A 123 -0.99 16.60 -2.31
N LEU A 124 -2.12 16.71 -1.62
CA LEU A 124 -2.14 16.97 -0.17
C LEU A 124 -1.57 15.79 0.63
N SER A 125 -1.77 14.56 0.17
CA SER A 125 -1.17 13.39 0.82
C SER A 125 0.35 13.42 0.76
N PHE A 126 0.94 13.87 -0.35
CA PHE A 126 2.39 14.07 -0.46
C PHE A 126 2.89 15.23 0.41
N GLU A 127 2.14 16.32 0.52
CA GLU A 127 2.48 17.41 1.44
C GLU A 127 2.45 16.97 2.89
N ILE A 128 1.42 16.20 3.28
CA ILE A 128 1.33 15.58 4.59
C ILE A 128 2.55 14.70 4.81
N GLU A 129 2.84 13.75 3.90
CA GLU A 129 4.00 12.85 3.97
C GLU A 129 5.30 13.61 4.23
N LYS A 130 5.57 14.68 3.49
CA LYS A 130 6.77 15.50 3.70
C LYS A 130 6.87 16.04 5.13
N LYS A 131 5.75 16.52 5.70
CA LYS A 131 5.71 17.06 7.07
C LYS A 131 5.87 15.98 8.13
N VAL A 132 5.34 14.79 7.86
CA VAL A 132 5.26 13.72 8.86
C VAL A 132 6.32 12.62 8.69
N ARG A 133 7.15 12.70 7.64
CA ARG A 133 8.20 11.72 7.31
C ARG A 133 9.09 11.38 8.50
N ARG A 134 9.44 12.38 9.33
CA ARG A 134 10.25 12.19 10.54
C ARG A 134 9.54 11.40 11.64
N TYR A 135 8.21 11.40 11.66
CA TYR A 135 7.38 10.71 12.66
C TYR A 135 7.02 9.28 12.23
N PHE A 136 7.02 8.99 10.91
CA PHE A 136 6.78 7.66 10.36
C PHE A 136 8.03 6.80 10.20
N SER A 137 9.20 7.31 10.58
CA SER A 137 10.49 6.69 10.29
C SER A 137 10.74 5.36 11.02
N TYR A 138 9.94 4.98 12.04
CA TYR A 138 10.26 3.80 12.86
C TYR A 138 9.10 2.89 13.28
N ARG A 139 7.82 3.21 13.02
CA ARG A 139 6.69 2.37 13.49
C ARG A 139 5.54 2.27 12.48
N GLY A 140 5.00 1.06 12.36
CA GLY A 140 3.80 0.77 11.57
C GLY A 140 4.06 0.28 10.15
N ASN A 141 3.02 -0.25 9.52
CA ASN A 141 3.07 -0.69 8.13
C ASN A 141 3.05 0.57 7.21
N PRO A 142 4.03 0.77 6.31
CA PRO A 142 4.06 1.93 5.42
C PRO A 142 2.78 2.09 4.59
N PHE A 143 2.16 0.99 4.17
CA PHE A 143 0.90 1.03 3.44
C PHE A 143 -0.25 1.61 4.29
N SER A 144 -0.33 1.20 5.56
CA SER A 144 -1.30 1.74 6.52
C SER A 144 -1.04 3.21 6.83
N ASN A 145 0.23 3.60 6.97
CA ASN A 145 0.61 5.00 7.16
C ASN A 145 0.21 5.87 5.95
N ALA A 146 0.39 5.36 4.73
CA ALA A 146 -0.09 6.03 3.53
C ALA A 146 -1.62 6.16 3.52
N GLY A 147 -2.35 5.13 3.94
CA GLY A 147 -3.80 5.16 4.06
C GLY A 147 -4.29 6.24 5.04
N ALA A 148 -3.57 6.42 6.14
CA ALA A 148 -3.84 7.49 7.11
C ALA A 148 -3.52 8.89 6.55
N CYS A 149 -2.45 9.06 5.76
CA CYS A 149 -2.18 10.31 5.04
C CYS A 149 -3.34 10.69 4.10
N VAL A 150 -3.80 9.72 3.31
CA VAL A 150 -4.92 9.92 2.37
C VAL A 150 -6.22 10.27 3.11
N TYR A 151 -6.52 9.56 4.21
CA TYR A 151 -7.65 9.89 5.07
C TYR A 151 -7.54 11.32 5.61
N PHE A 152 -6.35 11.74 6.05
CA PHE A 152 -6.14 13.08 6.57
C PHE A 152 -6.28 14.15 5.49
N ALA A 153 -5.74 13.92 4.28
CA ALA A 153 -5.94 14.79 3.13
C ALA A 153 -7.44 14.98 2.84
N ALA A 154 -8.23 13.91 2.81
CA ALA A 154 -9.67 13.99 2.61
C ALA A 154 -10.39 14.83 3.68
N LEU A 155 -9.95 14.72 4.94
CA LEU A 155 -10.46 15.55 6.03
C LEU A 155 -10.17 17.04 5.79
N LEU A 156 -8.95 17.38 5.36
CA LEU A 156 -8.55 18.76 5.08
C LEU A 156 -9.34 19.35 3.90
N ILE A 157 -9.49 18.61 2.81
CA ILE A 157 -10.31 19.02 1.65
C ILE A 157 -11.74 19.32 2.10
N SER A 158 -12.33 18.42 2.89
CA SER A 158 -13.70 18.58 3.37
C SER A 158 -13.86 19.84 4.24
N LYS A 159 -12.86 20.15 5.08
CA LYS A 159 -12.83 21.39 5.86
C LYS A 159 -12.73 22.63 4.98
N ARG A 160 -11.86 22.64 3.95
CA ARG A 160 -11.71 23.75 3.00
C ARG A 160 -13.02 24.06 2.28
N HIS A 161 -13.75 23.02 1.86
CA HIS A 161 -15.04 23.17 1.20
C HIS A 161 -16.23 23.37 2.16
N LYS A 162 -16.01 23.34 3.48
CA LYS A 162 -17.06 23.37 4.52
C LYS A 162 -18.13 22.28 4.29
N LYS A 163 -17.72 21.09 3.87
CA LYS A 163 -18.60 19.94 3.60
C LYS A 163 -18.28 18.76 4.52
N LYS A 164 -19.21 17.80 4.61
CA LYS A 164 -18.98 16.54 5.31
C LYS A 164 -17.92 15.72 4.57
N LYS A 165 -17.11 14.95 5.31
CA LYS A 165 -16.09 14.08 4.72
C LYS A 165 -16.70 13.00 3.83
N ILE A 166 -16.05 12.73 2.70
CA ILE A 166 -16.39 11.63 1.79
C ILE A 166 -15.76 10.34 2.28
N LEU A 167 -14.44 10.32 2.43
CA LEU A 167 -13.71 9.13 2.86
C LEU A 167 -13.79 8.99 4.38
N THR A 168 -14.54 7.98 4.85
CA THR A 168 -14.61 7.62 6.27
C THR A 168 -13.54 6.58 6.60
N GLN A 169 -13.19 6.42 7.89
CA GLN A 169 -12.24 5.37 8.31
C GLN A 169 -12.76 3.95 8.03
N ALA A 170 -14.08 3.76 8.12
CA ALA A 170 -14.72 2.48 7.82
C ALA A 170 -14.54 2.14 6.33
N TRP A 171 -14.97 3.05 5.46
CA TRP A 171 -14.90 2.86 4.01
C TRP A 171 -13.47 2.77 3.48
N MET A 172 -12.56 3.62 3.98
CA MET A 172 -11.14 3.52 3.65
C MET A 172 -10.56 2.19 4.11
N GLY A 173 -10.99 1.69 5.27
CA GLY A 173 -10.50 0.43 5.80
C GLY A 173 -10.95 -0.77 4.97
N GLU A 174 -12.20 -0.74 4.51
CA GLU A 174 -12.76 -1.74 3.60
C GLU A 174 -12.03 -1.74 2.26
N ILE A 175 -11.98 -0.60 1.57
CA ILE A 175 -11.43 -0.53 0.21
C ILE A 175 -9.92 -0.77 0.17
N LEU A 176 -9.18 -0.27 1.17
CA LEU A 176 -7.73 -0.46 1.21
C LEU A 176 -7.32 -1.75 1.92
N GLU A 177 -8.26 -2.56 2.41
CA GLU A 177 -7.98 -3.73 3.26
C GLU A 177 -7.10 -3.39 4.49
N ILE A 178 -7.31 -2.22 5.09
CA ILE A 178 -6.62 -1.75 6.30
C ILE A 178 -7.62 -1.73 7.45
N PRO A 179 -7.33 -2.32 8.62
CA PRO A 179 -8.25 -2.20 9.75
C PRO A 179 -8.51 -0.73 10.10
N SER A 180 -9.78 -0.33 10.24
CA SER A 180 -10.14 1.08 10.46
C SER A 180 -9.53 1.66 11.74
N TYR A 181 -9.30 0.84 12.76
CA TYR A 181 -8.60 1.25 13.98
C TYR A 181 -7.15 1.63 13.70
N THR A 182 -6.45 0.93 12.78
CA THR A 182 -5.09 1.28 12.36
C THR A 182 -5.04 2.68 11.74
N ILE A 183 -6.01 3.01 10.87
CA ILE A 183 -6.12 4.36 10.29
C ILE A 183 -6.34 5.41 11.40
N ARG A 184 -7.18 5.09 12.38
CA ARG A 184 -7.48 5.96 13.52
C ARG A 184 -6.25 6.20 14.39
N ASP A 185 -5.53 5.16 14.77
CA ASP A 185 -4.39 5.25 15.67
C ASP A 185 -3.27 6.06 15.04
N VAL A 186 -2.95 5.78 13.77
CA VAL A 186 -1.96 6.56 13.01
C VAL A 186 -2.40 8.03 12.92
N PHE A 187 -3.68 8.29 12.65
CA PHE A 187 -4.19 9.65 12.61
C PHE A 187 -4.07 10.37 13.95
N ILE A 188 -4.49 9.74 15.06
CA ILE A 188 -4.47 10.35 16.39
C ILE A 188 -3.03 10.63 16.85
N HIS A 189 -2.13 9.66 16.72
CA HIS A 189 -0.78 9.76 17.27
C HIS A 189 0.16 10.61 16.41
N HIS A 190 -0.02 10.63 15.08
CA HIS A 190 0.96 11.27 14.20
C HIS A 190 0.41 12.47 13.43
N LEU A 191 -0.88 12.46 13.08
CA LEU A 191 -1.44 13.44 12.12
C LEU A 191 -2.28 14.53 12.80
N LYS A 192 -2.97 14.23 13.91
CA LYS A 192 -3.93 15.13 14.56
C LYS A 192 -3.29 16.47 14.99
N GLN A 193 -2.03 16.46 15.41
CA GLN A 193 -1.29 17.66 15.77
C GLN A 193 -1.20 18.70 14.63
N PHE A 194 -1.26 18.26 13.37
CA PHE A 194 -1.23 19.13 12.19
C PHE A 194 -2.61 19.70 11.84
N VAL A 195 -3.68 19.27 12.52
CA VAL A 195 -5.04 19.81 12.38
C VAL A 195 -5.25 21.04 13.26
N ILE A 196 -4.50 21.15 14.37
CA ILE A 196 -4.81 22.03 15.51
C ILE A 196 -4.01 23.34 15.47
N LYS A 197 -2.96 23.45 14.65
CA LYS A 197 -2.28 24.75 14.43
C LYS A 197 -3.12 25.63 13.50
N LYS A 198 -4.04 26.39 14.10
CA LYS A 198 -4.53 27.67 13.58
C LYS A 198 -3.66 28.77 14.15
#